data_AF-A0AAP2CR42-F1
#
_entry.id   AF-A0AAP2CR42-F1
#
_cell.length_a   1.000
_cell.length_b   1.000
_cell.length_c   1.000
_cell.angle_alpha   90.00
_cell.angle_beta   90.00
_cell.angle_gamma   90.00
#
_symmetry.space_group_name_H-M   'P 1'
#
loop_
_entity.id
_entity.type
_entity.pdbx_description
1 polymer ?
#
loop_
_entity_poly.entity_id
_entity_poly.type
_entity_poly.pdbx_seq_one_letter_code
_entity_poly.pdbx_strand_id
1 'polypeptide(L)'
;MRILEQTIHNAHYNRDFGRVEARVSMVVKGRPGTAIHSQSVLVSVPARASESDKSLRERLLIEAEQTLEMLAPPQELYAHMPMAA
;
A
#
# COMPACT_ATOMS: atom_id res chain seq x y z
N MET A 1 -8.44 -10.82 1.14
CA MET A 1 -8.22 -9.43 1.58
C MET A 1 -9.04 -8.53 0.67
N ARG A 2 -9.71 -7.51 1.22
CA ARG A 2 -10.46 -6.51 0.46
C ARG A 2 -10.00 -5.12 0.88
N ILE A 3 -9.64 -4.30 -0.08
CA ILE A 3 -9.32 -2.89 0.13
C ILE A 3 -10.63 -2.10 0.11
N LEU A 4 -10.84 -1.29 1.14
CA LEU A 4 -12.06 -0.51 1.33
C LEU A 4 -11.86 0.95 0.93
N GLU A 5 -10.67 1.48 1.21
CA GLU A 5 -10.30 2.87 0.91
C GLU A 5 -8.81 2.98 0.66
N GLN A 6 -8.42 3.95 -0.20
CA GLN A 6 -7.04 4.24 -0.52
C GLN A 6 -6.82 5.76 -0.59
N THR A 7 -5.76 6.22 0.07
CA THR A 7 -5.39 7.64 0.11
C THR A 7 -3.91 7.79 -0.19
N ILE A 8 -3.59 8.68 -1.14
CA ILE A 8 -2.21 9.01 -1.49
C ILE A 8 -1.78 10.22 -0.65
N HIS A 9 -0.66 10.08 0.05
CA HIS A 9 -0.03 11.09 0.87
C HIS A 9 1.37 11.41 0.33
N ASN A 10 1.71 12.70 0.30
CA ASN A 10 3.06 13.20 0.03
C ASN A 10 3.72 12.57 -1.21
N ALA A 11 3.11 12.78 -2.38
CA ALA A 11 3.75 12.41 -3.64
C ALA A 11 4.86 13.42 -3.97
N HIS A 12 6.10 12.93 -4.13
CA HIS A 12 7.25 13.74 -4.49
C HIS A 12 7.98 13.16 -5.69
N TYR A 13 8.50 14.04 -6.55
CA TYR A 13 9.26 13.64 -7.72
C TYR A 13 10.75 13.58 -7.38
N ASN A 14 11.31 12.38 -7.45
CA ASN A 14 12.73 12.11 -7.31
C ASN A 14 13.42 12.24 -8.67
N ARG A 15 14.10 13.37 -8.87
CA ARG A 15 14.73 13.74 -10.15
C ARG A 15 15.88 12.82 -10.53
N ASP A 16 16.64 12.35 -9.55
CA ASP A 16 17.84 11.55 -9.77
C ASP A 16 17.52 10.19 -10.40
N PHE A 17 16.34 9.66 -10.10
CA PHE A 17 15.87 8.37 -10.61
C PHE A 17 14.74 8.49 -11.63
N GLY A 18 14.22 9.70 -11.87
CA GLY A 18 13.06 9.90 -12.75
C GLY A 18 11.80 9.21 -12.24
N ARG A 19 11.61 9.11 -10.91
CA ARG A 19 10.49 8.40 -10.28
C ARG A 19 9.66 9.32 -9.40
N VAL A 20 8.40 8.97 -9.19
CA VAL A 20 7.54 9.58 -8.19
C VAL A 20 7.38 8.61 -7.04
N GLU A 21 7.71 9.07 -5.85
CA GLU A 21 7.55 8.34 -4.61
C GLU A 21 6.36 8.91 -3.85
N ALA A 22 5.51 8.05 -3.31
CA ALA A 22 4.39 8.47 -2.49
C ALA A 22 4.14 7.47 -1.37
N ARG A 23 3.58 7.95 -0.27
CA ARG A 23 3.04 7.07 0.78
C ARG A 23 1.57 6.84 0.48
N VAL A 24 1.14 5.60 0.40
CA VAL A 24 -0.27 5.25 0.19
C VAL A 24 -0.78 4.56 1.44
N SER A 25 -1.82 5.14 2.04
CA SER A 25 -2.54 4.56 3.16
C SER A 25 -3.78 3.85 2.65
N MET A 26 -3.99 2.62 3.10
CA MET A 26 -5.07 1.75 2.64
C MET A 26 -5.82 1.19 3.85
N VAL A 27 -7.13 1.28 3.80
CA VAL A 27 -8.01 0.63 4.77
C VAL A 27 -8.34 -0.76 4.23
N VAL A 28 -7.94 -1.79 4.96
CA VAL A 28 -8.05 -3.19 4.53
C VAL A 28 -8.89 -4.02 5.48
N LYS A 29 -9.65 -4.95 4.89
CA LYS A 29 -10.34 -6.03 5.57
C LYS A 29 -9.71 -7.34 5.14
N GLY A 30 -9.06 -8.04 6.07
CA GLY A 30 -8.40 -9.31 5.79
C GLY A 30 -9.40 -10.43 5.49
N ARG A 31 -9.80 -11.16 6.54
CA ARG A 31 -10.78 -12.26 6.50
C ARG A 31 -12.10 -11.84 7.20
N PRO A 32 -13.24 -12.49 6.89
CA PRO A 32 -14.44 -12.37 7.72
C PRO A 32 -14.10 -12.63 9.19
N GLY A 33 -14.54 -11.76 10.10
CA GLY A 33 -14.22 -11.84 11.54
C GLY A 33 -12.94 -11.11 11.99
N THR A 34 -12.10 -10.64 11.07
CA THR A 34 -10.94 -9.79 11.42
C THR A 34 -11.32 -8.31 11.45
N ALA A 35 -10.68 -7.56 12.36
CA ALA A 35 -10.87 -6.12 12.44
C ALA A 35 -10.35 -5.42 11.18
N ILE A 36 -11.06 -4.36 10.78
CA ILE A 36 -10.59 -3.44 9.74
C ILE A 36 -9.38 -2.70 10.31
N HIS A 37 -8.30 -2.62 9.54
CA HIS A 37 -7.09 -1.90 9.91
C HIS A 37 -6.60 -1.04 8.75
N SER A 38 -5.84 -0.01 9.08
CA SER A 38 -5.15 0.85 8.12
C SER A 38 -3.71 0.39 7.99
N GLN A 39 -3.22 0.29 6.76
CA GLN A 39 -1.83 -0.01 6.46
C GLN A 39 -1.28 1.00 5.47
N SER A 40 -0.08 1.50 5.75
CA SER A 40 0.58 2.48 4.89
C SER A 40 1.82 1.87 4.26
N VAL A 41 1.97 2.03 2.96
CA VAL A 41 3.12 1.56 2.18
C VAL A 41 3.78 2.73 1.47
N LEU A 42 5.10 2.66 1.33
CA LEU A 42 5.85 3.58 0.48
C LEU A 42 5.99 2.94 -0.89
N VAL A 43 5.59 3.66 -1.94
CA VAL A 43 5.67 3.19 -3.33
C VAL A 43 6.46 4.14 -4.18
N SER A 44 7.10 3.61 -5.22
CA SER A 44 7.87 4.40 -6.18
C SER A 44 7.58 3.93 -7.59
N VAL A 45 7.11 4.82 -8.45
CA VAL A 45 6.75 4.50 -9.84
C VAL A 45 7.44 5.45 -10.82
N PRO A 46 7.80 5.03 -12.05
CA PRO A 46 8.45 5.91 -13.03
C PRO A 46 7.63 7.17 -13.34
N ALA A 47 8.17 8.38 -13.30
CA ALA A 47 7.35 9.58 -13.46
C ALA A 47 6.65 9.66 -14.84
N ARG A 48 7.27 9.06 -15.86
CA ARG A 48 6.72 8.89 -17.20
C ARG A 48 6.67 7.40 -17.50
N ALA A 49 5.51 6.89 -17.89
CA ALA A 49 5.38 5.55 -18.44
C ALA A 49 5.11 5.72 -19.93
N SER A 50 6.06 5.35 -20.79
CA SER A 50 5.88 5.44 -22.24
C SER A 50 4.89 4.42 -22.79
N GLU A 51 4.54 3.39 -22.02
CA GLU A 51 3.75 2.24 -22.49
C GLU A 51 2.51 1.96 -21.63
N SER A 52 2.11 2.87 -20.73
CA SER A 52 0.95 2.65 -19.87
C SER A 52 -0.06 3.79 -20.03
N ASP A 53 -1.26 3.44 -20.50
CA ASP A 53 -2.42 4.37 -20.56
C ASP A 53 -2.94 4.78 -19.18
N LYS A 54 -2.33 4.24 -18.11
CA LYS A 54 -2.73 4.49 -16.72
C LYS A 54 -2.16 5.83 -16.24
N SER A 55 -3.00 6.59 -15.55
CA SER A 55 -2.58 7.80 -14.87
C SER A 55 -1.52 7.52 -13.80
N LEU A 56 -0.73 8.54 -13.44
CA LEU A 56 0.25 8.45 -12.35
C LEU A 56 -0.40 7.97 -11.04
N ARG A 57 -1.62 8.46 -10.77
CA ARG A 57 -2.42 8.06 -9.60
C ARG A 57 -2.70 6.56 -9.62
N GLU A 58 -3.24 6.03 -10.71
CA GLU A 58 -3.57 4.60 -10.81
C GLU A 58 -2.33 3.73 -10.66
N ARG A 59 -1.22 4.14 -11.27
CA ARG A 59 0.05 3.42 -11.14
C ARG A 59 0.55 3.37 -9.70
N LEU A 60 0.46 4.48 -8.96
CA LEU A 60 0.80 4.52 -7.53
C LEU A 60 -0.11 3.61 -6.70
N LEU A 61 -1.41 3.58 -7.00
CA LEU A 61 -2.35 2.71 -6.29
C LEU A 61 -2.08 1.24 -6.58
N ILE A 62 -1.90 0.85 -7.85
CA ILE A 62 -1.60 -0.53 -8.23
C ILE A 62 -0.31 -1.02 -7.57
N GLU A 63 0.75 -0.20 -7.60
CA GLU A 63 2.02 -0.53 -6.94
C GLU A 63 1.81 -0.71 -5.43
N ALA A 64 0.95 0.12 -4.82
CA ALA A 64 0.65 0.03 -3.39
C ALA A 64 -0.09 -1.26 -3.05
N GLU A 65 -1.08 -1.64 -3.85
CA GLU A 65 -1.81 -2.90 -3.69
C GLU A 65 -0.87 -4.10 -3.79
N GLN A 66 -0.04 -4.15 -4.84
CA GLN A 66 0.94 -5.22 -5.03
C GLN A 66 1.95 -5.29 -3.89
N THR A 67 2.44 -4.13 -3.46
CA THR A 67 3.36 -4.02 -2.31
C THR A 67 2.68 -4.52 -1.03
N LEU A 68 1.42 -4.19 -0.82
CA LEU A 68 0.65 -4.66 0.34
C LEU A 68 0.46 -6.18 0.33
N GLU A 69 0.17 -6.76 -0.83
CA GLU A 69 0.03 -8.21 -1.00
C GLU A 69 1.35 -8.95 -0.74
N MET A 70 2.49 -8.38 -1.17
CA MET A 70 3.82 -8.93 -0.86
C MET A 70 4.21 -8.76 0.60
N LEU A 71 3.83 -7.62 1.21
CA LEU A 71 4.08 -7.30 2.62
C LEU A 71 3.04 -7.90 3.57
N ALA A 72 2.15 -8.77 3.10
CA ALA A 72 1.21 -9.49 3.96
C ALA A 72 1.81 -10.83 4.43
N PRO A 73 2.62 -10.90 5.51
CA PRO A 73 2.74 -12.12 6.28
C PRO A 73 1.40 -12.40 7.01
N PRO A 74 1.10 -13.67 7.35
CA PRO A 74 -0.16 -14.02 7.99
C PRO A 74 -0.31 -13.20 9.28
N GLN A 75 -1.49 -12.61 9.46
CA GLN A 75 -1.87 -11.78 10.62
C GLN A 75 -1.95 -12.57 11.94
N GLU A 76 -1.12 -13.60 12.12
CA GLU A 76 -1.08 -14.47 13.30
C GLU A 76 -0.07 -14.02 14.37
N LEU A 77 0.90 -13.15 14.05
CA LEU A 77 1.96 -12.78 15.01
C LEU A 77 1.54 -11.80 16.12
N TYR A 78 0.39 -11.14 16.01
CA TYR A 78 -0.10 -10.21 17.05
C TYR A 78 -1.38 -10.67 17.77
N ALA A 79 -2.06 -11.72 17.27
CA ALA A 79 -3.22 -12.29 17.96
C ALA A 79 -2.84 -13.20 19.15
N HIS A 80 -1.56 -13.60 19.25
CA HIS A 80 -1.04 -14.53 20.24
C HIS A 80 -0.06 -13.93 21.26
N MET A 81 0.00 -12.61 21.44
CA MET A 81 0.67 -12.10 22.65
C MET A 81 -0.25 -12.36 23.85
N PRO A 82 0.07 -13.31 24.77
CA PRO A 82 -0.62 -13.35 26.04
C PRO A 82 -0.33 -12.00 26.73
N MET A 83 -1.39 -11.30 27.14
CA MET A 83 -1.23 -10.25 28.13
C MET A 83 -0.62 -10.91 29.36
N ALA A 84 0.64 -10.60 29.64
CA ALA A 84 1.24 -10.94 30.92
C ALA A 84 0.44 -10.22 32.01
N ALA A 85 -0.29 -11.01 32.80
CA ALA A 85 -0.91 -10.60 34.05
C ALA A 85 -0.11 -11.22 35.20
#